data_AF-E4Y0Y0-F1
#
_entry.id   AF-E4Y0Y0-F1
#
_cell.length_a   1.000
_cell.length_b   1.000
_cell.length_c   1.000
_cell.angle_alpha   90.00
_cell.angle_beta   90.00
_cell.angle_gamma   90.00
#
_symmetry.space_group_name_H-M   'P 1'
#
loop_
_entity.id
_entity.type
_entity.pdbx_description
1 polymer ?
#
loop_
_entity_poly.entity_id
_entity_poly.type
_entity_poly.pdbx_seq_one_letter_code
_entity_poly.pdbx_strand_id
1 'polypeptide(L)'
;MVEDKSIDIAAGKIFDWLLDRRHCSAKWERRVLPARQAAKEVEAEFADDSIFVELTRSFGFKQNKDDLDFIFCHELLSKLEEKDGSAGWTGIGASNRVKKWSSIVSSYQKENAHWAECATTLTRLLQKELISIERNLHKISQKQEDCLKRNETLLRSSASCLTRYKEACSKLSIDPSMPIKPQILKDLEKIPENILAINNMIASLAEEEVLKNYLEFAAKNCQLEVVTPSLDALKLIGENPAATVFEYQEGRAPSMVIRDVTCEVYQDFDIVEEEDVEFDIEMIEDFELEEEEIQIEESNGVLVNQTPGS
;
A
#
# COMPACT_ATOMS: atom_id res chain seq x y z
N MET A 1 59.40 -32.10 0.44
CA MET A 1 58.05 -31.78 0.96
C MET A 1 57.92 -30.27 0.88
N VAL A 2 57.12 -29.76 -0.06
CA VAL A 2 56.84 -28.32 -0.12
C VAL A 2 55.86 -28.05 1.01
N GLU A 3 56.25 -27.22 1.98
CA GLU A 3 55.34 -26.79 3.05
C GLU A 3 54.10 -26.15 2.42
N ASP A 4 52.93 -26.71 2.71
CA ASP A 4 51.63 -26.20 2.30
C ASP A 4 51.31 -24.95 3.14
N LYS A 5 51.94 -23.83 2.78
CA LYS A 5 51.69 -22.54 3.43
C LYS A 5 50.43 -21.94 2.83
N SER A 6 49.41 -21.79 3.67
CA SER A 6 48.19 -21.08 3.31
C SER A 6 48.53 -19.65 2.88
N ILE A 7 47.88 -19.23 1.81
CA ILE A 7 48.06 -17.90 1.23
C ILE A 7 46.86 -17.05 1.68
N ASP A 8 47.11 -16.03 2.50
CA ASP A 8 46.10 -15.07 2.95
C ASP A 8 46.05 -13.87 2.01
N ILE A 9 44.94 -13.72 1.28
CA ILE A 9 44.72 -12.63 0.31
C ILE A 9 43.29 -12.16 0.47
N ALA A 10 43.10 -10.84 0.58
CA ALA A 10 41.77 -10.25 0.47
C ALA A 10 41.16 -10.56 -0.91
N ALA A 11 39.93 -11.08 -0.95
CA ALA A 11 39.31 -11.55 -2.20
C ALA A 11 39.28 -10.48 -3.31
N GLY A 12 39.12 -9.20 -2.94
CA GLY A 12 39.18 -8.07 -3.87
C GLY A 12 40.54 -7.78 -4.51
N LYS A 13 41.60 -8.42 -4.01
CA LYS A 13 42.99 -8.26 -4.45
C LYS A 13 43.55 -9.52 -5.12
N ILE A 14 42.72 -10.55 -5.29
CA ILE A 14 43.16 -11.82 -5.85
C ILE A 14 43.66 -11.66 -7.30
N PHE A 15 42.99 -10.84 -8.11
CA PHE A 15 43.43 -10.58 -9.48
C PHE A 15 44.77 -9.83 -9.53
N ASP A 16 44.91 -8.74 -8.77
CA ASP A 16 46.16 -7.99 -8.64
C ASP A 16 47.31 -8.90 -8.19
N TRP A 17 47.05 -9.75 -7.19
CA TRP A 17 48.02 -10.71 -6.66
C TRP A 17 48.49 -11.73 -7.71
N LEU A 18 47.57 -12.22 -8.56
CA LEU A 18 47.89 -13.13 -9.66
C LEU A 18 48.76 -12.45 -10.72
N LEU A 19 48.49 -11.18 -11.04
CA LEU A 19 49.27 -10.41 -12.00
C LEU A 19 50.68 -10.10 -11.49
N ASP A 20 50.81 -9.63 -10.25
CA ASP A 20 52.09 -9.25 -9.64
C ASP A 20 53.09 -10.42 -9.60
N ARG A 21 52.56 -11.64 -9.38
CA ARG A 21 53.35 -12.89 -9.34
C ARG A 21 53.45 -13.57 -10.69
N ARG A 22 52.91 -12.97 -11.75
CA ARG A 22 52.93 -13.49 -13.13
C ARG A 22 52.27 -14.88 -13.25
N HIS A 23 51.25 -15.14 -12.43
CA HIS A 23 50.43 -16.34 -12.55
C HIS A 23 49.52 -16.28 -13.78
N CYS A 24 49.12 -15.08 -14.21
CA CYS A 24 48.37 -14.86 -15.45
C CYS A 24 48.84 -13.56 -16.14
N SER A 25 48.33 -13.30 -17.34
CA SER A 25 48.68 -12.12 -18.14
C SER A 25 47.71 -10.97 -17.93
N ALA A 26 48.20 -9.73 -17.90
CA ALA A 26 47.34 -8.54 -17.92
C ALA A 26 46.48 -8.44 -19.20
N LYS A 27 46.85 -9.15 -20.27
CA LYS A 27 46.09 -9.24 -21.52
C LYS A 27 45.22 -10.51 -21.59
N TRP A 28 44.82 -11.06 -20.45
CA TRP A 28 44.03 -12.30 -20.36
C TRP A 28 42.72 -12.25 -21.16
N GLU A 29 42.05 -11.09 -21.22
CA GLU A 29 40.79 -10.94 -21.98
C GLU A 29 40.98 -11.30 -23.46
N ARG A 30 42.12 -10.93 -24.07
CA ARG A 30 42.44 -11.29 -25.46
C ARG A 30 42.59 -12.81 -25.66
N ARG A 31 42.83 -13.56 -24.59
CA ARG A 31 42.95 -15.03 -24.59
C ARG A 31 41.61 -15.71 -24.31
N VAL A 32 40.77 -15.10 -23.49
CA VAL A 32 39.42 -15.58 -23.16
C VAL A 32 38.42 -15.37 -24.30
N LEU A 33 38.51 -14.25 -25.03
CA LEU A 33 37.56 -13.92 -26.09
C LEU A 33 37.40 -15.03 -27.16
N PRO A 34 38.48 -15.62 -27.71
CA PRO A 34 38.35 -16.75 -28.62
C PRO A 34 37.71 -17.99 -27.98
N ALA A 35 37.97 -18.26 -26.70
CA ALA A 35 37.37 -19.38 -25.99
C ALA A 35 35.85 -19.18 -25.80
N ARG A 36 35.42 -17.96 -25.47
CA ARG A 36 33.99 -17.59 -25.40
C ARG A 36 33.29 -17.70 -26.75
N GLN A 37 33.96 -17.31 -27.83
CA GLN A 37 33.42 -17.44 -29.19
C GLN A 37 33.25 -18.92 -29.56
N ALA A 38 34.29 -19.73 -29.34
CA ALA A 38 34.21 -21.17 -29.57
C ALA A 38 33.13 -21.85 -28.70
N ALA A 39 32.96 -21.41 -27.45
CA ALA A 39 31.91 -21.91 -26.56
C ALA A 39 30.51 -21.66 -27.14
N LYS A 40 30.25 -20.48 -27.70
CA LYS A 40 28.96 -20.14 -28.34
C LYS A 40 28.70 -20.96 -29.60
N GLU A 41 29.73 -21.20 -30.40
CA GLU A 41 29.59 -22.04 -31.59
C GLU A 41 29.25 -23.49 -31.22
N VAL A 42 29.88 -24.02 -30.18
CA VAL A 42 29.63 -25.36 -29.67
C VAL A 42 28.26 -25.45 -28.96
N GLU A 43 27.86 -24.42 -28.21
CA GLU A 43 26.52 -24.30 -27.63
C GLU A 43 25.44 -24.46 -28.69
N ALA A 44 25.55 -23.76 -29.83
CA ALA A 44 24.56 -23.85 -30.89
C ALA A 44 24.41 -25.26 -31.47
N GLU A 45 25.47 -26.07 -31.45
CA GLU A 45 25.45 -27.47 -31.92
C GLU A 45 24.86 -28.43 -30.87
N PHE A 46 24.96 -28.11 -29.58
CA PHE A 46 24.54 -28.97 -28.47
C PHE A 46 23.47 -28.31 -27.58
N ALA A 47 22.66 -27.41 -28.13
CA ALA A 47 21.65 -26.67 -27.38
C ALA A 47 20.62 -27.58 -26.70
N ASP A 48 20.27 -28.70 -27.36
CA ASP A 48 19.32 -29.71 -26.86
C ASP A 48 20.00 -30.79 -25.99
N ASP A 49 21.29 -30.65 -25.69
CA ASP A 49 22.01 -31.60 -24.85
C ASP A 49 21.46 -31.60 -23.43
N SER A 50 21.03 -32.77 -22.95
CA SER A 50 20.36 -32.89 -21.65
C SER A 50 21.21 -32.37 -20.48
N ILE A 51 22.54 -32.59 -20.51
CA ILE A 51 23.44 -32.13 -19.45
C ILE A 51 23.61 -30.61 -19.53
N PHE A 52 23.78 -30.08 -20.74
CA PHE A 52 23.87 -28.63 -20.96
C PHE A 52 22.62 -27.91 -20.45
N VAL A 53 21.44 -28.38 -20.82
CA VAL A 53 20.15 -27.79 -20.41
C VAL A 53 19.96 -27.86 -18.90
N GLU A 54 20.27 -28.99 -18.28
CA GLU A 54 20.17 -29.16 -16.82
C GLU A 54 21.12 -28.20 -16.08
N LEU A 55 22.38 -28.13 -16.53
CA LEU A 55 23.38 -27.27 -15.91
C LEU A 55 23.04 -25.78 -16.09
N THR A 56 22.56 -25.39 -17.27
CA THR A 56 22.12 -24.02 -17.54
C THR A 56 20.99 -23.62 -16.59
N ARG A 57 20.03 -24.53 -16.35
CA ARG A 57 18.94 -24.31 -15.39
C ARG A 57 19.47 -24.18 -13.95
N SER A 58 20.42 -25.03 -13.53
CA SER A 58 20.96 -24.97 -12.17
C SER A 58 21.74 -23.69 -11.88
N PHE A 59 22.42 -23.13 -12.89
CA PHE A 59 23.11 -21.85 -12.77
C PHE A 59 22.17 -20.64 -12.87
N GLY A 60 20.89 -20.85 -13.20
CA GLY A 60 19.89 -19.77 -13.29
C GLY A 60 20.12 -18.79 -14.43
N PHE A 61 20.88 -19.18 -15.46
CA PHE A 61 21.17 -18.32 -16.60
C PHE A 61 19.91 -18.07 -17.45
N LYS A 62 19.63 -16.79 -17.74
CA LYS A 62 18.74 -16.41 -18.85
C LYS A 62 19.63 -16.28 -20.08
N GLN A 63 19.83 -17.38 -20.82
CA GLN A 63 20.64 -17.50 -22.05
C GLN A 63 21.15 -16.15 -22.62
N ASN A 64 22.18 -15.58 -21.98
CA ASN A 64 22.75 -14.30 -22.36
C ASN A 64 24.18 -14.53 -22.85
N LYS A 65 24.68 -13.58 -23.63
CA LYS A 65 25.96 -13.68 -24.34
C LYS A 65 27.20 -13.85 -23.43
N ASP A 66 27.10 -13.73 -22.11
CA ASP A 66 28.25 -13.73 -21.21
C ASP A 66 28.29 -14.92 -20.24
N ASP A 67 27.32 -15.85 -20.33
CA ASP A 67 27.10 -16.93 -19.35
C ASP A 67 28.01 -18.15 -19.54
N LEU A 68 28.69 -18.27 -20.69
CA LEU A 68 29.63 -19.37 -20.99
C LEU A 68 31.07 -19.03 -20.58
N ASP A 69 31.26 -18.69 -19.31
CA ASP A 69 32.59 -18.47 -18.72
C ASP A 69 33.34 -19.79 -18.47
N PHE A 70 34.59 -19.70 -18.00
CA PHE A 70 35.38 -20.88 -17.69
C PHE A 70 34.72 -21.79 -16.66
N ILE A 71 34.10 -21.25 -15.60
CA ILE A 71 33.51 -22.05 -14.52
C ILE A 71 32.41 -22.93 -15.10
N PHE A 72 31.52 -22.34 -15.90
CA PHE A 72 30.47 -23.10 -16.57
C PHE A 72 31.03 -24.16 -17.51
N CYS A 73 31.97 -23.79 -18.40
CA CYS A 73 32.55 -24.71 -19.37
C CYS A 73 33.29 -25.88 -18.69
N HIS A 74 33.96 -25.60 -17.57
CA HIS A 74 34.69 -26.61 -16.80
C HIS A 74 33.72 -27.58 -16.09
N GLU A 75 32.68 -27.06 -15.44
CA GLU A 75 31.66 -27.88 -14.79
C GLU A 75 30.90 -28.76 -15.80
N LEU A 76 30.55 -28.18 -16.95
CA LEU A 76 29.94 -28.91 -18.05
C LEU A 76 30.84 -30.05 -18.53
N LEU A 77 32.13 -29.77 -18.76
CA LEU A 77 33.08 -30.79 -19.16
C LEU A 77 33.17 -31.91 -18.11
N SER A 78 33.25 -31.57 -16.82
CA SER A 78 33.30 -32.57 -15.74
C SER A 78 32.11 -33.52 -15.80
N LYS A 79 30.88 -32.99 -15.91
CA LYS A 79 29.66 -33.80 -16.03
C LYS A 79 29.59 -34.63 -17.32
N LEU A 80 30.10 -34.08 -18.43
CA LEU A 80 30.19 -34.82 -19.68
C LEU A 80 31.19 -35.97 -19.59
N GLU A 81 32.35 -35.76 -18.97
CA GLU A 81 33.37 -36.81 -18.78
C GLU A 81 32.90 -37.90 -17.81
N GLU A 82 32.12 -37.55 -16.78
CA GLU A 82 31.47 -38.54 -15.90
C GLU A 82 30.51 -39.46 -16.65
N LYS A 83 29.78 -38.93 -17.64
CA LYS A 83 28.79 -39.70 -18.41
C LYS A 83 29.37 -40.45 -19.62
N ASP A 84 30.24 -39.79 -20.38
CA ASP A 84 30.74 -40.29 -21.67
C ASP A 84 32.15 -40.86 -21.61
N GLY A 85 32.85 -40.67 -20.49
CA GLY A 85 34.28 -40.94 -20.36
C GLY A 85 35.14 -39.77 -20.83
N SER A 86 36.33 -39.66 -20.23
CA SER A 86 37.30 -38.61 -20.55
C SER A 86 37.98 -38.86 -21.91
N ALA A 87 38.40 -37.77 -22.56
CA ALA A 87 39.20 -37.82 -23.78
C ALA A 87 40.61 -38.39 -23.59
N GLY A 88 41.14 -38.35 -22.36
CA GLY A 88 42.55 -38.69 -22.08
C GLY A 88 43.53 -37.86 -22.92
N TRP A 89 44.81 -38.22 -22.91
CA TRP A 89 45.86 -37.49 -23.64
C TRP A 89 45.75 -37.64 -25.18
N THR A 90 45.20 -38.76 -25.67
CA THR A 90 45.16 -39.07 -27.11
C THR A 90 43.84 -38.69 -27.78
N GLY A 91 42.78 -38.38 -27.02
CA GLY A 91 41.44 -38.12 -27.55
C GLY A 91 40.76 -39.35 -28.15
N ILE A 92 41.37 -40.54 -28.06
CA ILE A 92 40.86 -41.77 -28.67
C ILE A 92 39.78 -42.33 -27.74
N GLY A 93 38.53 -42.37 -28.22
CA GLY A 93 37.39 -42.92 -27.49
C GLY A 93 36.41 -41.89 -26.90
N ALA A 94 36.79 -40.61 -26.77
CA ALA A 94 35.85 -39.59 -26.29
C ALA A 94 34.76 -39.24 -27.31
N SER A 95 33.59 -38.91 -26.79
CA SER A 95 32.46 -38.38 -27.56
C SER A 95 32.81 -37.03 -28.21
N ASN A 96 32.11 -36.68 -29.28
CA ASN A 96 32.34 -35.43 -30.01
C ASN A 96 32.14 -34.20 -29.11
N ARG A 97 31.10 -34.22 -28.26
CA ARG A 97 30.83 -33.15 -27.29
C ARG A 97 31.95 -33.01 -26.24
N VAL A 98 32.44 -34.12 -25.67
CA VAL A 98 33.58 -34.09 -24.73
C VAL A 98 34.81 -33.48 -25.40
N LYS A 99 35.12 -33.85 -26.64
CA LYS A 99 36.27 -33.29 -27.39
C LYS A 99 36.15 -31.79 -27.60
N LYS A 100 34.99 -31.31 -28.02
CA LYS A 100 34.74 -29.89 -28.30
C LYS A 100 34.82 -29.04 -27.02
N TRP A 101 34.14 -29.46 -25.95
CA TRP A 101 34.19 -28.77 -24.66
C TRP A 101 35.58 -28.85 -24.00
N SER A 102 36.30 -29.97 -24.12
CA SER A 102 37.68 -30.11 -23.65
C SER A 102 38.64 -29.14 -24.36
N SER A 103 38.46 -28.95 -25.67
CA SER A 103 39.23 -27.95 -26.45
C SER A 103 38.97 -26.52 -25.95
N ILE A 104 37.70 -26.18 -25.66
CA ILE A 104 37.33 -24.87 -25.11
C ILE A 104 37.98 -24.65 -23.74
N VAL A 105 37.87 -25.61 -22.82
CA VAL A 105 38.50 -25.54 -21.48
C VAL A 105 40.02 -25.41 -21.61
N SER A 106 40.65 -26.16 -22.52
CA SER A 106 42.09 -26.04 -22.81
C SER A 106 42.47 -24.65 -23.32
N SER A 107 41.61 -24.02 -24.14
CA SER A 107 41.80 -22.66 -24.63
C SER A 107 41.78 -21.63 -23.47
N TYR A 108 40.84 -21.77 -22.53
CA TYR A 108 40.79 -20.97 -21.30
C TYR A 108 42.02 -21.20 -20.38
N GLN A 109 42.55 -22.42 -20.37
CA GLN A 109 43.71 -22.77 -19.55
C GLN A 109 45.04 -22.23 -20.11
N LYS A 110 45.09 -21.89 -21.39
CA LYS A 110 46.27 -21.31 -22.03
C LYS A 110 46.69 -20.02 -21.35
N GLU A 111 47.97 -19.92 -21.00
CA GLU A 111 48.54 -18.77 -20.27
C GLU A 111 47.76 -18.42 -18.99
N ASN A 112 47.11 -19.41 -18.38
CA ASN A 112 46.35 -19.26 -17.13
C ASN A 112 45.24 -18.20 -17.21
N ALA A 113 44.62 -18.02 -18.39
CA ALA A 113 43.61 -16.98 -18.58
C ALA A 113 42.34 -17.20 -17.72
N HIS A 114 41.95 -18.45 -17.50
CA HIS A 114 40.87 -18.82 -16.57
C HIS A 114 41.07 -18.30 -15.14
N TRP A 115 42.31 -18.29 -14.61
CA TRP A 115 42.57 -17.76 -13.26
C TRP A 115 42.22 -16.28 -13.16
N ALA A 116 42.53 -15.51 -14.21
CA ALA A 116 42.17 -14.10 -14.29
C ALA A 116 40.66 -13.91 -14.35
N GLU A 117 39.97 -14.68 -15.20
CA GLU A 117 38.51 -14.62 -15.33
C GLU A 117 37.82 -14.95 -14.01
N CYS A 118 38.16 -16.09 -13.38
CA CYS A 118 37.61 -16.48 -12.09
C CYS A 118 37.87 -15.43 -11.00
N ALA A 119 39.08 -14.89 -10.92
CA ALA A 119 39.45 -13.85 -9.97
C ALA A 119 38.60 -12.58 -10.14
N THR A 120 38.39 -12.15 -11.38
CA THR A 120 37.59 -10.96 -11.70
C THR A 120 36.10 -11.19 -11.42
N THR A 121 35.56 -12.36 -11.77
CA THR A 121 34.18 -12.76 -11.45
C THR A 121 33.96 -12.80 -9.94
N LEU A 122 34.84 -13.48 -9.18
CA LEU A 122 34.74 -13.57 -7.73
C LEU A 122 34.79 -12.18 -7.08
N THR A 123 35.70 -11.32 -7.53
CA THR A 123 35.82 -9.94 -7.05
C THR A 123 34.52 -9.17 -7.27
N ARG A 124 33.91 -9.27 -8.47
CA ARG A 124 32.62 -8.64 -8.78
C ARG A 124 31.50 -9.18 -7.89
N LEU A 125 31.39 -10.49 -7.74
CA LEU A 125 30.37 -11.13 -6.92
C LEU A 125 30.44 -10.65 -5.47
N LEU A 126 31.63 -10.62 -4.87
CA LEU A 126 31.81 -10.26 -3.47
C LEU A 126 31.71 -8.75 -3.21
N GLN A 127 32.30 -7.92 -4.08
CA GLN A 127 32.39 -6.49 -3.83
C GLN A 127 31.21 -5.68 -4.37
N LYS A 128 30.46 -6.22 -5.32
CA LYS A 128 29.34 -5.50 -5.95
C LYS A 128 28.02 -6.22 -5.73
N GLU A 129 27.91 -7.46 -6.20
CA GLU A 129 26.62 -8.16 -6.20
C GLU A 129 26.15 -8.46 -4.78
N LEU A 130 27.01 -9.05 -3.95
CA LEU A 130 26.68 -9.39 -2.56
C LEU A 130 26.26 -8.15 -1.77
N ILE A 131 27.05 -7.07 -1.84
CA ILE A 131 26.74 -5.80 -1.16
C ILE A 131 25.43 -5.19 -1.68
N SER A 132 25.14 -5.32 -2.98
CA SER A 132 23.87 -4.86 -3.55
C SER A 132 22.69 -5.65 -3.01
N ILE A 133 22.80 -6.99 -2.99
CA ILE A 133 21.78 -7.89 -2.47
C ILE A 133 21.54 -7.63 -0.99
N GLU A 134 22.58 -7.50 -0.17
CA GLU A 134 22.47 -7.19 1.25
C GLU A 134 21.74 -5.86 1.51
N ARG A 135 22.07 -4.81 0.74
CA ARG A 135 21.37 -3.52 0.83
C ARG A 135 19.89 -3.65 0.46
N ASN A 136 19.58 -4.39 -0.59
CA ASN A 136 18.20 -4.60 -1.02
C ASN A 136 17.41 -5.43 -0.01
N LEU A 137 18.02 -6.47 0.56
CA LEU A 137 17.42 -7.27 1.63
C LEU A 137 17.09 -6.40 2.84
N HIS A 138 18.04 -5.56 3.27
CA HIS A 138 17.81 -4.64 4.39
C HIS A 138 16.64 -3.67 4.13
N LYS A 139 16.56 -3.08 2.92
CA LYS A 139 15.44 -2.22 2.53
C LYS A 139 14.11 -2.93 2.57
N ILE A 140 14.04 -4.16 2.04
CA ILE A 140 12.80 -4.96 2.00
C ILE A 140 12.38 -5.33 3.42
N SER A 141 13.32 -5.76 4.26
CA SER A 141 13.05 -6.08 5.68
C SER A 141 12.54 -4.86 6.45
N GLN A 142 13.10 -3.67 6.23
CA GLN A 142 12.61 -2.45 6.85
C GLN A 142 11.18 -2.12 6.41
N LYS A 143 10.90 -2.18 5.10
CA LYS A 143 9.54 -1.98 4.56
C LYS A 143 8.54 -2.99 5.14
N GLN A 144 8.95 -4.25 5.28
CA GLN A 144 8.11 -5.28 5.87
C GLN A 144 7.73 -4.93 7.32
N GLU A 145 8.70 -4.48 8.13
CA GLU A 145 8.44 -4.08 9.52
C GLU A 145 7.49 -2.89 9.60
N ASP A 146 7.67 -1.89 8.73
CA ASP A 146 6.81 -0.70 8.69
C ASP A 146 5.38 -1.06 8.26
N CYS A 147 5.20 -1.96 7.28
CA CYS A 147 3.90 -2.49 6.89
C CYS A 147 3.21 -3.22 8.05
N LEU A 148 3.95 -4.04 8.82
CA LEU A 148 3.40 -4.74 9.98
C LEU A 148 2.94 -3.76 11.07
N LYS A 149 3.74 -2.73 11.38
CA LYS A 149 3.37 -1.66 12.32
C LYS A 149 2.15 -0.86 11.85
N ARG A 150 2.09 -0.57 10.55
CA ARG A 150 0.96 0.15 9.95
C ARG A 150 -0.32 -0.67 10.03
N ASN A 151 -0.24 -1.96 9.69
CA ASN A 151 -1.37 -2.88 9.82
C ASN A 151 -1.90 -2.95 11.26
N GLU A 152 -1.01 -3.09 12.25
CA GLU A 152 -1.42 -3.10 13.65
C GLU A 152 -2.12 -1.80 14.07
N THR A 153 -1.61 -0.66 13.60
CA THR A 153 -2.22 0.66 13.86
C THR A 153 -3.60 0.78 13.22
N LEU A 154 -3.76 0.33 11.97
CA LEU A 154 -5.05 0.33 11.26
C LEU A 154 -6.07 -0.59 11.94
N LEU A 155 -5.67 -1.78 12.39
CA LEU A 155 -6.53 -2.68 13.15
C LEU A 155 -7.02 -2.05 14.44
N ARG A 156 -6.13 -1.41 15.21
CA ARG A 156 -6.52 -0.67 16.44
C ARG A 156 -7.47 0.49 16.12
N SER A 157 -7.18 1.25 15.06
CA SER A 157 -8.01 2.37 14.62
C SER A 157 -9.41 1.88 14.20
N SER A 158 -9.49 0.82 13.41
CA SER A 158 -10.74 0.20 12.97
C SER A 158 -11.57 -0.28 14.16
N ALA A 159 -10.96 -0.98 15.12
CA ALA A 159 -11.62 -1.39 16.34
C ALA A 159 -12.15 -0.20 17.15
N SER A 160 -11.38 0.89 17.26
CA SER A 160 -11.81 2.11 17.94
C SER A 160 -12.98 2.79 17.23
N CYS A 161 -12.93 2.92 15.90
CA CYS A 161 -14.03 3.46 15.10
C CYS A 161 -15.30 2.62 15.25
N LEU A 162 -15.19 1.29 15.23
CA LEU A 162 -16.32 0.40 15.43
C LEU A 162 -16.95 0.55 16.83
N THR A 163 -16.13 0.70 17.87
CA THR A 163 -16.62 0.97 19.22
C THR A 163 -17.36 2.30 19.29
N ARG A 164 -16.76 3.39 18.76
CA ARG A 164 -17.39 4.72 18.72
C ARG A 164 -18.70 4.71 17.95
N TYR A 165 -18.75 3.99 16.83
CA TYR A 165 -19.95 3.79 16.04
C TYR A 165 -21.05 3.11 16.86
N LYS A 166 -20.74 1.98 17.51
CA LYS A 166 -21.70 1.25 18.37
C LYS A 166 -22.18 2.09 19.55
N GLU A 167 -21.30 2.87 20.17
CA GLU A 167 -21.67 3.80 21.24
C GLU A 167 -22.62 4.90 20.74
N ALA A 168 -22.38 5.46 19.54
CA ALA A 168 -23.26 6.44 18.93
C ALA A 168 -24.63 5.85 18.59
N CYS A 169 -24.69 4.66 18.00
CA CYS A 169 -25.94 3.94 17.75
C CYS A 169 -26.71 3.68 19.05
N SER A 170 -26.02 3.25 20.12
CA SER A 170 -26.65 3.01 21.43
C SER A 170 -27.26 4.28 22.03
N LYS A 171 -26.59 5.45 21.91
CA LYS A 171 -27.13 6.73 22.41
C LYS A 171 -28.41 7.14 21.67
N LEU A 172 -28.51 6.80 20.40
CA LEU A 172 -29.66 7.12 19.56
C LEU A 172 -30.71 6.00 19.54
N SER A 173 -30.51 4.91 20.29
CA SER A 173 -31.38 3.73 20.25
C SER A 173 -31.53 3.12 18.85
N ILE A 174 -30.50 3.24 18.03
CA ILE A 174 -30.43 2.71 16.66
C ILE A 174 -29.79 1.32 16.71
N ASP A 175 -30.35 0.38 15.94
CA ASP A 175 -29.75 -0.93 15.73
C ASP A 175 -28.63 -0.85 14.68
N PRO A 176 -27.36 -1.10 15.06
CA PRO A 176 -26.23 -1.03 14.15
C PRO A 176 -26.20 -2.16 13.09
N SER A 177 -27.03 -3.20 13.23
CA SER A 177 -27.14 -4.31 12.27
C SER A 177 -28.07 -4.03 11.08
N MET A 178 -28.84 -2.94 11.16
CA MET A 178 -29.82 -2.54 10.16
C MET A 178 -29.40 -1.21 9.51
N PRO A 179 -29.90 -0.88 8.30
CA PRO A 179 -29.63 0.41 7.66
C PRO A 179 -29.97 1.58 8.60
N ILE A 180 -29.03 2.50 8.81
CA ILE A 180 -29.15 3.59 9.80
C ILE A 180 -30.18 4.63 9.37
N LYS A 181 -30.11 5.06 8.10
CA LYS A 181 -30.89 6.19 7.58
C LYS A 181 -32.41 6.01 7.78
N PRO A 182 -33.03 4.86 7.45
CA PRO A 182 -34.46 4.65 7.70
C PRO A 182 -34.84 4.70 9.19
N GLN A 183 -33.97 4.22 10.07
CA GLN A 183 -34.21 4.25 11.52
C GLN A 183 -34.24 5.68 12.04
N ILE A 184 -33.26 6.50 11.64
CA ILE A 184 -33.21 7.93 11.98
C ILE A 184 -34.43 8.66 11.45
N LEU A 185 -34.79 8.46 10.17
CA LEU A 185 -35.95 9.12 9.57
C LEU A 185 -37.25 8.80 10.32
N LYS A 186 -37.45 7.54 10.70
CA LYS A 186 -38.59 7.12 11.52
C LYS A 186 -38.64 7.78 12.90
N ASP A 187 -37.48 8.03 13.51
CA ASP A 187 -37.44 8.73 14.80
C ASP A 187 -37.62 10.25 14.64
N LEU A 188 -37.18 10.84 13.53
CA LEU A 188 -37.45 12.23 13.19
C LEU A 188 -38.95 12.51 13.00
N GLU A 189 -39.73 11.54 12.49
CA GLU A 189 -41.19 11.67 12.35
C GLU A 189 -41.91 11.93 13.69
N LYS A 190 -41.36 11.43 14.80
CA LYS A 190 -41.95 11.59 16.14
C LYS A 190 -41.63 12.93 16.80
N ILE A 191 -40.60 13.65 16.32
CA ILE A 191 -40.15 14.90 16.92
C ILE A 191 -41.25 15.97 16.94
N PRO A 192 -41.99 16.24 15.84
CA PRO A 192 -43.05 17.24 15.85
C PRO A 192 -44.17 16.93 16.85
N GLU A 193 -44.54 15.65 17.00
CA GLU A 193 -45.54 15.22 17.98
C GLU A 193 -45.05 15.46 19.41
N ASN A 194 -43.79 15.12 19.70
CA ASN A 194 -43.18 15.35 21.00
C ASN A 194 -43.08 16.85 21.34
N ILE A 195 -42.67 17.68 20.37
CA ILE A 195 -42.61 19.14 20.54
C ILE A 195 -44.01 19.69 20.81
N LEU A 196 -45.03 19.25 20.06
CA LEU A 196 -46.39 19.69 20.27
C LEU A 196 -46.92 19.25 21.65
N ALA A 197 -46.59 18.04 22.10
CA ALA A 197 -46.94 17.56 23.44
C ALA A 197 -46.30 18.42 24.54
N ILE A 198 -45.01 18.77 24.40
CA ILE A 198 -44.31 19.68 25.33
C ILE A 198 -44.97 21.06 25.30
N ASN A 199 -45.25 21.61 24.12
CA ASN A 199 -45.90 22.91 23.97
C ASN A 199 -47.30 22.92 24.60
N ASN A 200 -48.06 21.84 24.48
CA ASN A 200 -49.35 21.70 25.14
C ASN A 200 -49.22 21.66 26.67
N MET A 201 -48.18 21.00 27.20
CA MET A 201 -47.89 21.05 28.64
C MET A 201 -47.53 22.48 29.08
N ILE A 202 -46.69 23.17 28.31
CA ILE A 202 -46.33 24.56 28.57
C ILE A 202 -47.57 25.46 28.54
N ALA A 203 -48.43 25.32 27.53
CA ALA A 203 -49.66 26.09 27.41
C ALA A 203 -50.62 25.85 28.59
N SER A 204 -50.69 24.61 29.10
CA SER A 204 -51.48 24.32 30.30
C SER A 204 -50.94 24.97 31.58
N LEU A 205 -49.64 25.28 31.64
CA LEU A 205 -49.00 25.98 32.76
C LEU A 205 -49.00 27.50 32.55
N ALA A 206 -49.04 27.94 31.30
CA ALA A 206 -49.01 29.33 30.87
C ALA A 206 -50.43 29.91 30.76
N GLU A 207 -51.27 29.66 31.77
CA GLU A 207 -52.57 30.31 31.87
C GLU A 207 -52.39 31.83 31.84
N GLU A 208 -53.29 32.53 31.14
CA GLU A 208 -53.18 33.97 30.85
C GLU A 208 -53.01 34.81 32.13
N GLU A 209 -53.64 34.37 33.23
CA GLU A 209 -53.55 35.00 34.55
C GLU A 209 -52.18 34.78 35.21
N VAL A 210 -51.57 33.61 35.04
CA VAL A 210 -50.23 33.29 35.56
C VAL A 210 -49.16 34.11 34.82
N LEU A 211 -49.23 34.14 33.48
CA LEU A 211 -48.33 34.94 32.66
C LEU A 211 -48.46 36.44 32.99
N LYS A 212 -49.68 36.95 33.14
CA LYS A 212 -49.94 38.34 33.52
C LYS A 212 -49.38 38.67 34.90
N ASN A 213 -49.61 37.81 35.90
CA ASN A 213 -49.09 38.00 37.25
C ASN A 213 -47.55 38.00 37.28
N TYR A 214 -46.92 37.13 36.49
CA TYR A 214 -45.47 37.09 36.37
C TYR A 214 -44.90 38.34 35.69
N LEU A 215 -45.54 38.81 34.60
CA LEU A 215 -45.16 40.05 33.92
C LEU A 215 -45.30 41.27 34.84
N GLU A 216 -46.40 41.37 35.60
CA GLU A 216 -46.58 42.43 36.58
C GLU A 216 -45.56 42.37 37.72
N PHE A 217 -45.23 41.16 38.19
CA PHE A 217 -44.18 40.96 39.20
C PHE A 217 -42.80 41.36 38.68
N ALA A 218 -42.43 40.96 37.46
CA ALA A 218 -41.15 41.28 36.84
C ALA A 218 -41.01 42.79 36.58
N ALA A 219 -42.07 43.44 36.10
CA ALA A 219 -42.10 44.88 35.86
C ALA A 219 -41.96 45.69 37.17
N LYS A 220 -42.66 45.27 38.23
CA LYS A 220 -42.67 45.99 39.53
C LYS A 220 -41.42 45.74 40.38
N ASN A 221 -40.92 44.50 40.44
CA ASN A 221 -39.85 44.13 41.38
C ASN A 221 -38.47 44.06 40.73
N CYS A 222 -38.38 43.79 39.42
CA CYS A 222 -37.11 43.60 38.74
C CYS A 222 -36.73 44.76 37.80
N GLN A 223 -37.57 45.79 37.65
CA GLN A 223 -37.34 46.97 36.79
C GLN A 223 -37.00 46.60 35.33
N LEU A 224 -37.47 45.43 34.87
CA LEU A 224 -37.37 45.02 33.48
C LEU A 224 -38.45 45.76 32.68
N GLU A 225 -38.07 46.81 31.96
CA GLU A 225 -38.96 47.53 31.03
C GLU A 225 -39.31 46.70 29.78
N VAL A 226 -38.48 45.69 29.46
CA VAL A 226 -38.62 44.86 28.25
C VAL A 226 -38.97 43.44 28.67
N VAL A 227 -40.09 42.94 28.15
CA VAL A 227 -40.47 41.52 28.24
C VAL A 227 -39.33 40.72 27.61
N THR A 228 -38.69 39.84 28.38
CA THR A 228 -37.61 39.02 27.83
C THR A 228 -38.14 38.17 26.67
N PRO A 229 -37.39 37.97 25.58
CA PRO A 229 -37.80 37.15 24.43
C PRO A 229 -38.42 35.79 24.80
N SER A 230 -37.94 35.16 25.88
CA SER A 230 -38.48 33.91 26.41
C SER A 230 -39.94 34.00 26.88
N LEU A 231 -40.37 35.15 27.41
CA LEU A 231 -41.75 35.37 27.88
C LEU A 231 -42.71 35.62 26.72
N ASP A 232 -42.27 36.32 25.67
CA ASP A 232 -43.07 36.49 24.45
C ASP A 232 -43.25 35.15 23.72
N ALA A 233 -42.21 34.31 23.69
CA ALA A 233 -42.30 32.96 23.16
C ALA A 233 -43.26 32.08 23.99
N LEU A 234 -43.21 32.18 25.33
CA LEU A 234 -44.15 31.48 26.22
C LEU A 234 -45.59 31.94 26.02
N LYS A 235 -45.81 33.26 25.84
CA LYS A 235 -47.13 33.81 25.54
C LYS A 235 -47.66 33.26 24.22
N LEU A 236 -46.85 33.27 23.17
CA LEU A 236 -47.21 32.74 21.86
C LEU A 236 -47.54 31.23 21.92
N ILE A 237 -46.74 30.44 22.64
CA ILE A 237 -46.99 29.00 22.83
C ILE A 237 -48.26 28.76 23.66
N GLY A 238 -48.52 29.60 24.66
CA GLY A 238 -49.75 29.55 25.46
C GLY A 238 -51.01 29.81 24.65
N GLU A 239 -50.96 30.76 23.71
CA GLU A 239 -52.05 31.07 22.79
C GLU A 239 -52.18 30.04 21.65
N ASN A 240 -51.06 29.57 21.10
CA ASN A 240 -51.00 28.58 20.04
C ASN A 240 -49.85 27.58 20.26
N PRO A 241 -50.14 26.38 20.79
CA PRO A 241 -49.13 25.35 21.01
C PRO A 241 -48.44 24.84 19.73
N ALA A 242 -49.06 25.03 18.56
CA ALA A 242 -48.51 24.68 17.26
C ALA A 242 -47.76 25.84 16.59
N ALA A 243 -47.51 26.94 17.31
CA ALA A 243 -46.85 28.11 16.78
C ALA A 243 -45.44 27.78 16.24
N THR A 244 -45.09 28.44 15.14
CA THR A 244 -43.81 28.29 14.46
C THR A 244 -42.82 29.38 14.88
N VAL A 245 -41.52 29.11 14.72
CA VAL A 245 -40.48 30.14 14.92
C VAL A 245 -40.70 31.33 13.99
N PHE A 246 -41.25 31.10 12.80
CA PHE A 246 -41.64 32.16 11.87
C PHE A 246 -42.71 33.08 12.45
N GLU A 247 -43.76 32.53 13.05
CA GLU A 247 -44.81 33.33 13.74
C GLU A 247 -44.24 34.17 14.87
N TYR A 248 -43.27 33.63 15.62
CA TYR A 248 -42.60 34.36 16.67
C TYR A 248 -41.78 35.55 16.14
N GLN A 249 -41.08 35.38 15.03
CA GLN A 249 -40.21 36.42 14.46
C GLN A 249 -41.01 37.49 13.68
N GLU A 250 -42.01 37.08 12.92
CA GLU A 250 -42.72 37.92 11.94
C GLU A 250 -44.11 38.36 12.42
N GLY A 251 -44.61 37.81 13.54
CA GLY A 251 -45.92 38.14 14.11
C GLY A 251 -47.11 37.69 13.25
N ARG A 252 -46.90 36.85 12.25
CA ARG A 252 -47.93 36.35 11.33
C ARG A 252 -47.75 34.88 10.99
N ALA A 253 -48.85 34.18 10.73
CA ALA A 253 -48.84 32.77 10.36
C ALA A 253 -48.12 32.51 9.02
N PRO A 254 -47.30 31.45 8.91
CA PRO A 254 -46.69 31.06 7.65
C PRO A 254 -47.75 30.55 6.67
N SER A 255 -47.52 30.75 5.37
CA SER A 255 -48.42 30.26 4.32
C SER A 255 -48.39 28.74 4.17
N MET A 256 -47.26 28.11 4.49
CA MET A 256 -47.08 26.67 4.46
C MET A 256 -45.89 26.29 5.35
N VAL A 257 -46.01 25.19 6.09
CA VAL A 257 -44.91 24.62 6.88
C VAL A 257 -44.45 23.35 6.17
N ILE A 258 -43.28 23.41 5.52
CA ILE A 258 -42.65 22.25 4.90
C ILE A 258 -41.85 21.52 5.97
N ARG A 259 -42.10 20.22 6.12
CA ARG A 259 -41.32 19.33 6.99
C ARG A 259 -40.63 18.33 6.06
N ASP A 260 -39.42 18.63 5.63
CA ASP A 260 -38.66 17.71 4.79
C ASP A 260 -38.29 16.47 5.60
N VAL A 261 -39.06 15.40 5.42
CA VAL A 261 -38.65 14.03 5.73
C VAL A 261 -38.62 13.28 4.40
N THR A 262 -37.81 13.77 3.45
CA THR A 262 -37.71 13.13 2.14
C THR A 262 -36.88 11.85 2.26
N CYS A 263 -37.59 10.72 2.16
CA CYS A 263 -37.05 9.41 1.85
C CYS A 263 -36.44 9.41 0.44
N GLU A 264 -35.23 9.94 0.28
CA GLU A 264 -34.40 9.50 -0.83
C GLU A 264 -33.81 8.14 -0.45
N VAL A 265 -34.43 7.09 -0.99
CA VAL A 265 -33.92 5.72 -1.02
C VAL A 265 -32.57 5.77 -1.71
N TYR A 266 -31.48 5.57 -0.97
CA TYR A 266 -30.21 5.29 -1.61
C TYR A 266 -30.26 3.86 -2.13
N GLN A 267 -29.88 3.71 -3.40
CA GLN A 267 -29.53 2.43 -4.00
C GLN A 267 -28.47 1.77 -3.12
N ASP A 268 -28.62 0.48 -2.87
CA ASP A 268 -27.56 -0.33 -2.27
C ASP A 268 -26.26 0.00 -2.99
N PHE A 269 -25.22 0.40 -2.24
CA PHE A 269 -23.88 0.29 -2.78
C PHE A 269 -23.69 -1.18 -3.04
N ASP A 270 -23.54 -1.55 -4.32
CA ASP A 270 -23.16 -2.90 -4.69
C ASP A 270 -22.01 -3.30 -3.78
N ILE A 271 -22.23 -4.37 -3.01
CA ILE A 271 -21.14 -5.07 -2.35
C ILE A 271 -20.25 -5.49 -3.52
N VAL A 272 -19.15 -4.77 -3.70
CA VAL A 272 -18.09 -5.22 -4.60
C VAL A 272 -17.71 -6.58 -4.04
N GLU A 273 -18.15 -7.64 -4.71
CA GLU A 273 -17.63 -8.97 -4.47
C GLU A 273 -16.11 -8.81 -4.49
N GLU A 274 -15.42 -9.30 -3.46
CA GLU A 274 -13.97 -9.42 -3.47
C GLU A 274 -13.60 -10.32 -4.66
N GLU A 275 -13.50 -9.75 -5.85
CA GLU A 275 -12.61 -10.29 -6.85
C GLU A 275 -11.22 -10.23 -6.22
N ASP A 276 -10.54 -11.37 -6.20
CA ASP A 276 -9.10 -11.46 -5.98
C ASP A 276 -8.40 -10.64 -7.07
N VAL A 277 -8.44 -9.31 -6.94
CA VAL A 277 -7.63 -8.41 -7.73
C VAL A 277 -6.24 -8.56 -7.16
N GLU A 278 -5.41 -9.29 -7.90
CA GLU A 278 -3.97 -9.29 -7.71
C GLU A 278 -3.51 -7.84 -7.87
N PHE A 279 -3.37 -7.13 -6.76
CA PHE A 279 -2.79 -5.80 -6.75
C PHE A 279 -1.33 -5.96 -7.20
N ASP A 280 -1.08 -5.70 -8.48
CA ASP A 280 0.25 -5.32 -8.93
C ASP A 280 0.62 -4.07 -8.13
N ILE A 281 1.43 -4.27 -7.10
CA ILE A 281 2.07 -3.17 -6.37
C ILE A 281 3.09 -2.57 -7.33
N GLU A 282 2.62 -1.73 -8.26
CA GLU A 282 3.51 -0.84 -8.97
C GLU A 282 4.14 0.09 -7.93
N MET A 283 5.47 0.06 -7.88
CA MET A 283 6.26 0.94 -7.03
C MET A 283 6.03 2.39 -7.47
N ILE A 284 5.11 3.08 -6.82
CA ILE A 284 5.05 4.54 -6.87
C ILE A 284 6.15 5.03 -5.92
N GLU A 285 7.22 5.60 -6.47
CA GLU A 285 8.37 6.09 -5.68
C GLU A 285 8.03 7.33 -4.84
N ASP A 286 6.99 8.09 -5.19
CA ASP A 286 6.57 9.28 -4.43
C ASP A 286 5.04 9.40 -4.40
N PHE A 287 4.42 9.06 -3.26
CA PHE A 287 3.05 9.47 -2.94
C PHE A 287 3.12 10.55 -1.87
N GLU A 288 3.38 11.78 -2.29
CA GLU A 288 3.16 12.96 -1.46
C GLU A 288 1.65 13.21 -1.39
N LEU A 289 1.05 12.90 -0.24
CA LEU A 289 -0.27 13.42 0.10
C LEU A 289 -0.10 14.90 0.42
N GLU A 290 -0.49 15.78 -0.50
CA GLU A 290 -0.79 17.16 -0.15
C GLU A 290 -1.99 17.13 0.80
N GLU A 291 -1.76 17.46 2.08
CA GLU A 291 -2.82 17.76 3.03
C GLU A 291 -3.51 19.06 2.58
N GLU A 292 -4.53 18.97 1.74
CA GLU A 292 -5.47 20.09 1.59
C GLU A 292 -6.27 20.23 2.88
N GLU A 293 -5.97 21.28 3.65
CA GLU A 293 -6.84 21.78 4.71
C GLU A 293 -8.20 22.16 4.11
N ILE A 294 -9.18 21.27 4.25
CA ILE A 294 -10.58 21.59 4.00
C ILE A 294 -11.01 22.61 5.05
N GLN A 295 -11.01 23.89 4.68
CA GLN A 295 -11.66 24.95 5.44
C GLN A 295 -13.17 24.79 5.29
N ILE A 296 -13.81 24.32 6.35
CA ILE A 296 -15.28 24.32 6.46
C ILE A 296 -15.68 25.76 6.80
N GLU A 297 -16.14 26.52 5.81
CA GLU A 297 -16.89 27.74 6.07
C GLU A 297 -18.26 27.36 6.65
N GLU A 298 -18.53 27.83 7.87
CA GLU A 298 -19.86 27.81 8.48
C GLU A 298 -20.80 28.74 7.70
N SER A 299 -21.31 28.26 6.57
CA SER A 299 -22.45 28.87 5.91
C SER A 299 -23.71 28.53 6.71
N ASN A 300 -24.12 29.47 7.56
CA ASN A 300 -25.42 29.49 8.22
C ASN A 300 -26.52 29.15 7.21
N GLY A 301 -27.11 27.96 7.39
CA GLY A 301 -28.12 27.42 6.50
C GLY A 301 -29.34 28.34 6.41
N VAL A 302 -29.47 29.01 5.26
CA VAL A 302 -30.76 29.44 4.71
C VAL A 302 -30.65 29.43 3.19
N LEU A 303 -31.18 28.39 2.54
CA LEU A 303 -31.52 28.44 1.11
C LEU A 303 -32.88 29.11 0.97
N VAL A 304 -32.89 30.42 0.72
CA VAL A 304 -34.10 31.12 0.25
C VAL A 304 -34.15 30.99 -1.26
N ASN A 305 -34.97 30.07 -1.78
CA ASN A 305 -35.39 30.16 -3.18
C ASN A 305 -36.40 31.31 -3.30
N GLN A 306 -35.93 32.48 -3.75
CA GLN A 306 -36.82 33.49 -4.32
C GLN A 306 -36.99 33.21 -5.81
N THR A 307 -38.18 32.80 -6.22
CA THR A 307 -38.62 32.97 -7.60
C THR A 307 -38.77 34.46 -7.87
N PRO A 308 -38.15 35.03 -8.92
CA PRO A 308 -38.55 36.34 -9.41
C PRO A 308 -39.85 36.17 -10.20
N GLY A 309 -40.92 36.78 -9.70
CA GLY A 309 -42.13 36.99 -10.48
C GLY A 309 -41.91 38.12 -11.48
N SER A 310 -42.08 37.81 -12.77
CA SER A 310 -42.76 38.59 -13.84
C SER A 310 -42.46 37.92 -15.17
#